data_AF-A0A501QHJ9-F1
#
_entry.id   AF-A0A501QHJ9-F1
#
_cell.length_a   1.000
_cell.length_b   1.000
_cell.length_c   1.000
_cell.angle_alpha   90.00
_cell.angle_beta   90.00
_cell.angle_gamma   90.00
#
_symmetry.space_group_name_H-M   'P 1'
#
loop_
_entity.id
_entity.type
_entity.pdbx_description
1 polymer ?
#
loop_
_entity_poly.entity_id
_entity_poly.type
_entity_poly.pdbx_seq_one_letter_code
_entity_poly.pdbx_strand_id
1 'polypeptide(L)'
;MKALKILAVLFFIVVGTQQTFAQKYRFKTSSYSVMEKNAKGDWGKWSDFKDTSLIITLDGDKNRIVINSTQTQLYNIDVYGKTIENETDKTVTFNCIDNSGNRCVIEIITRKKQGNRIQFYINYPDLKIVYNIYP
;
A
#
# COMPACT_ATOMS: atom_id res chain seq x y z
N MET A 1 44.82 -30.78 -4.05
CA MET A 1 43.37 -30.92 -4.36
C MET A 1 42.44 -30.44 -3.24
N LYS A 2 42.69 -30.70 -1.95
CA LYS A 2 41.81 -30.24 -0.84
C LYS A 2 41.72 -28.71 -0.73
N ALA A 3 42.84 -28.00 -0.83
CA ALA A 3 42.87 -26.53 -0.76
C ALA A 3 42.06 -25.84 -1.87
N LEU A 4 42.12 -26.35 -3.11
CA LEU A 4 41.34 -25.83 -4.23
C LEU A 4 39.83 -26.01 -4.03
N LYS A 5 39.42 -27.14 -3.43
CA LYS A 5 38.02 -27.39 -3.05
C LYS A 5 37.55 -26.42 -1.97
N ILE A 6 38.39 -26.16 -0.96
CA ILE A 6 38.09 -25.18 0.09
C ILE A 6 37.99 -23.77 -0.49
N LEU A 7 38.88 -23.41 -1.42
CA LEU A 7 38.85 -22.10 -2.09
C LEU A 7 37.58 -21.93 -2.95
N ALA A 8 37.16 -22.97 -3.66
CA ALA A 8 35.92 -22.96 -4.44
C ALA A 8 34.67 -22.82 -3.55
N VAL A 9 34.67 -23.49 -2.38
CA VAL A 9 33.57 -23.36 -1.40
C VAL A 9 33.53 -21.96 -0.80
N LEU A 10 34.69 -21.39 -0.43
CA LEU A 10 34.77 -20.00 0.05
C LEU A 10 34.30 -18.99 -1.00
N PHE A 11 34.68 -19.20 -2.26
CA PHE A 11 34.22 -18.35 -3.37
C PHE A 11 32.69 -18.41 -3.54
N PHE A 12 32.08 -19.60 -3.46
CA PHE A 12 30.63 -19.73 -3.51
C PHE A 12 29.91 -19.07 -2.32
N ILE A 13 30.51 -19.10 -1.12
CA ILE A 13 29.93 -18.44 0.06
C ILE A 13 29.98 -16.92 -0.09
N VAL A 14 31.07 -16.36 -0.62
CA VAL A 14 31.21 -14.91 -0.82
C VAL A 14 30.26 -14.42 -1.93
N VAL A 15 30.14 -15.15 -3.04
CA VAL A 15 29.30 -14.74 -4.19
C VAL A 15 27.82 -15.07 -3.96
N GLY A 16 27.48 -16.02 -3.09
CA GLY A 16 26.11 -16.45 -2.80
C GLY A 16 25.29 -15.49 -1.94
N THR A 17 25.92 -14.48 -1.31
CA THR A 17 25.20 -13.49 -0.49
C THR A 17 24.76 -12.29 -1.33
N GLN A 18 23.73 -12.47 -2.15
CA GLN A 18 23.12 -11.34 -2.85
C GLN A 18 22.10 -10.62 -1.95
N GLN A 19 22.24 -9.31 -1.82
CA GLN A 19 21.23 -8.47 -1.16
C GLN A 19 20.01 -8.34 -2.09
N THR A 20 18.86 -8.81 -1.63
CA THR A 20 17.58 -8.59 -2.30
C THR A 20 17.00 -7.26 -1.82
N PHE A 21 16.53 -6.42 -2.75
CA PHE A 21 15.82 -5.19 -2.43
C PHE A 21 14.31 -5.45 -2.54
N ALA A 22 13.52 -5.02 -1.56
CA ALA A 22 12.06 -5.07 -1.71
C ALA A 22 11.61 -4.02 -2.72
N GLN A 23 10.54 -4.33 -3.47
CA GLN A 23 10.01 -3.43 -4.49
C GLN A 23 9.34 -2.21 -3.83
N LYS A 24 9.76 -1.02 -4.26
CA LYS A 24 9.08 0.25 -3.94
C LYS A 24 8.10 0.56 -5.05
N TYR A 25 6.81 0.62 -4.71
CA TYR A 25 5.76 0.97 -5.68
C TYR A 25 5.34 2.42 -5.49
N ARG A 26 5.16 3.12 -6.61
CA ARG A 26 4.71 4.51 -6.64
C ARG A 26 3.47 4.62 -7.50
N PHE A 27 2.45 5.26 -6.94
CA PHE A 27 1.16 5.50 -7.60
C PHE A 27 0.92 7.01 -7.66
N LYS A 28 0.35 7.48 -8.77
CA LYS A 28 -0.11 8.86 -8.91
C LYS A 28 -1.64 8.86 -8.80
N THR A 29 -2.18 9.63 -7.86
CA THR A 29 -3.64 9.79 -7.72
C THR A 29 -4.19 10.71 -8.80
N SER A 30 -5.47 10.54 -9.15
CA SER A 30 -6.21 11.40 -10.08
C SER A 30 -7.35 12.16 -9.39
N SER A 31 -7.99 11.53 -8.40
CA SER A 31 -9.05 12.16 -7.59
C SER A 31 -9.21 11.46 -6.24
N TYR A 32 -9.92 12.10 -5.31
CA TYR A 32 -10.23 11.53 -4.00
C TYR A 32 -11.69 11.78 -3.60
N SER A 33 -12.23 10.91 -2.75
CA SER A 33 -13.55 11.04 -2.13
C SER A 33 -13.49 10.54 -0.69
N VAL A 34 -14.35 11.08 0.17
CA VAL A 34 -14.35 10.85 1.61
C VAL A 34 -15.75 10.43 2.08
N MET A 35 -15.81 9.55 3.07
CA MET A 35 -17.05 9.16 3.75
C MET A 35 -16.80 9.09 5.26
N GLU A 36 -17.67 9.74 6.02
CA GLU A 36 -17.58 9.83 7.48
C GLU A 36 -18.80 9.17 8.13
N LYS A 37 -18.61 8.67 9.35
CA LYS A 37 -19.73 8.28 10.22
C LYS A 37 -20.42 9.51 10.78
N ASN A 38 -21.74 9.43 10.89
CA ASN A 38 -22.51 10.44 11.62
C ASN A 38 -22.34 10.26 13.14
N ALA A 39 -22.88 11.20 13.92
CA ALA A 39 -22.84 11.15 15.40
C ALA A 39 -23.53 9.91 16.01
N LYS A 40 -24.35 9.19 15.24
CA LYS A 40 -25.02 7.94 15.64
C LYS A 40 -24.21 6.69 15.30
N GLY A 41 -23.08 6.83 14.62
CA GLY A 41 -22.20 5.75 14.19
C GLY A 41 -22.54 5.14 12.82
N ASP A 42 -23.55 5.65 12.11
CA ASP A 42 -23.91 5.17 10.78
C ASP A 42 -23.04 5.83 9.71
N TRP A 43 -22.68 5.08 8.67
CA TRP A 43 -21.95 5.61 7.53
C TRP A 43 -22.80 6.60 6.72
N GLY A 44 -22.24 7.77 6.43
CA GLY A 44 -22.82 8.74 5.51
C GLY A 44 -22.71 8.34 4.04
N LYS A 45 -22.93 9.31 3.15
CA LYS A 45 -22.66 9.16 1.71
C LYS A 45 -21.21 9.53 1.41
N TRP A 46 -20.64 8.94 0.37
CA TRP A 46 -19.39 9.42 -0.22
C TRP A 46 -19.56 10.85 -0.71
N SER A 47 -18.56 11.69 -0.47
CA SER A 47 -18.47 13.01 -1.08
C SER A 47 -18.26 12.88 -2.58
N ASP A 48 -18.56 13.94 -3.33
CA ASP A 48 -18.15 14.02 -4.72
C ASP A 48 -16.62 13.87 -4.85
N PHE A 49 -16.19 13.26 -5.95
CA PHE A 49 -14.78 13.14 -6.24
C PHE A 49 -14.20 14.51 -6.57
N LYS A 50 -13.09 14.85 -5.92
CA LYS A 50 -12.31 16.05 -6.17
C LYS A 50 -10.98 15.67 -6.80
N ASP A 51 -10.57 16.41 -7.82
CA ASP A 51 -9.31 16.16 -8.51
C ASP A 51 -8.11 16.33 -7.57
N THR A 52 -7.13 15.45 -7.70
CA THR A 52 -5.89 15.52 -6.92
C THR A 52 -4.77 14.79 -7.64
N SER A 53 -3.53 15.23 -7.46
CA SER A 53 -2.35 14.63 -8.09
C SER A 53 -1.23 14.42 -7.07
N LEU A 54 -1.45 13.49 -6.14
CA LEU A 54 -0.51 13.12 -5.09
C LEU A 54 0.27 11.88 -5.50
N ILE A 55 1.46 11.71 -4.92
CA ILE A 55 2.25 10.49 -5.04
C ILE A 55 2.08 9.66 -3.78
N ILE A 56 1.60 8.43 -3.95
CA ILE A 56 1.55 7.40 -2.92
C ILE A 56 2.74 6.46 -3.14
N THR A 57 3.53 6.21 -2.10
CA THR A 57 4.67 5.29 -2.14
C THR A 57 4.45 4.15 -1.15
N LEU A 58 4.42 2.91 -1.62
CA LEU A 58 4.51 1.70 -0.80
C LEU A 58 5.99 1.27 -0.75
N ASP A 59 6.59 1.37 0.44
CA ASP A 59 8.00 1.05 0.70
C ASP A 59 8.07 -0.20 1.59
N GLY A 60 8.18 -1.36 0.95
CA GLY A 60 8.25 -2.66 1.64
C GLY A 60 9.53 -2.84 2.47
N ASP A 61 10.64 -2.20 2.09
CA ASP A 61 11.90 -2.26 2.87
C ASP A 61 11.73 -1.60 4.23
N LYS A 62 10.93 -0.52 4.27
CA LYS A 62 10.70 0.29 5.47
C LYS A 62 9.36 0.00 6.14
N ASN A 63 8.62 -1.01 5.68
CA ASN A 63 7.27 -1.34 6.15
C ASN A 63 6.38 -0.11 6.28
N ARG A 64 6.31 0.73 5.24
CA ARG A 64 5.52 1.97 5.32
C ARG A 64 4.88 2.36 4.00
N ILE A 65 3.77 3.08 4.10
CA ILE A 65 3.12 3.77 3.00
C ILE A 65 3.18 5.26 3.27
N VAL A 66 3.56 6.05 2.26
CA VAL A 66 3.68 7.52 2.36
C VAL A 66 2.83 8.16 1.28
N ILE A 67 1.98 9.12 1.67
CA ILE A 67 1.19 9.95 0.77
C ILE A 67 1.74 11.37 0.83
N ASN A 68 2.32 11.83 -0.27
CA ASN A 68 2.92 13.15 -0.39
C ASN A 68 1.84 14.20 -0.67
N SER A 69 1.03 14.52 0.34
CA SER A 69 0.11 15.66 0.34
C SER A 69 0.78 16.91 0.92
N THR A 70 0.09 18.06 0.96
CA THR A 70 0.59 19.30 1.60
C THR A 70 1.11 19.01 3.02
N GLN A 71 0.42 18.13 3.74
CA GLN A 71 0.92 17.49 4.94
C GLN A 71 1.24 16.02 4.63
N THR A 72 2.50 15.60 4.77
CA THR A 72 2.87 14.22 4.49
C THR A 72 2.14 13.26 5.44
N GLN A 73 1.39 12.32 4.86
CA GLN A 73 0.74 11.26 5.63
C GLN A 73 1.63 10.02 5.59
N LEU A 74 1.94 9.46 6.76
CA LEU A 74 2.80 8.30 6.91
C LEU A 74 2.04 7.21 7.65
N TYR A 75 2.09 6.01 7.08
CA TYR A 75 1.41 4.81 7.58
C TYR A 75 2.44 3.71 7.75
N ASN A 76 2.70 3.29 8.99
CA ASN A 76 3.54 2.12 9.26
C ASN A 76 2.69 0.86 9.07
N ILE A 77 3.20 -0.12 8.32
CA ILE A 77 2.53 -1.39 8.06
C ILE A 77 2.85 -2.32 9.22
N ASP A 78 1.83 -2.66 10.00
CA ASP A 78 1.90 -3.62 11.10
C ASP A 78 1.74 -5.05 10.58
N VAL A 79 0.79 -5.25 9.67
CA VAL A 79 0.53 -6.56 9.06
C VAL A 79 0.28 -6.43 7.56
N TYR A 80 1.04 -7.19 6.78
CA TYR A 80 0.74 -7.46 5.38
C TYR A 80 -0.44 -8.43 5.31
N GLY A 81 -1.59 -7.92 4.90
CA GLY A 81 -2.81 -8.70 4.75
C GLY A 81 -2.74 -9.65 3.55
N LYS A 82 -3.82 -10.40 3.34
CA LYS A 82 -3.93 -11.33 2.21
C LYS A 82 -4.27 -10.56 0.94
N THR A 83 -3.68 -11.00 -0.18
CA THR A 83 -4.19 -10.68 -1.51
C THR A 83 -5.38 -11.58 -1.78
N ILE A 84 -6.54 -10.98 -2.01
CA ILE A 84 -7.76 -11.68 -2.40
C ILE A 84 -8.04 -11.32 -3.85
N GLU A 85 -8.17 -12.32 -4.69
CA GLU A 85 -8.44 -12.14 -6.11
C GLU A 85 -9.66 -12.97 -6.51
N ASN A 86 -10.64 -12.30 -7.12
CA ASN A 86 -11.84 -12.94 -7.65
C ASN A 86 -12.06 -12.50 -9.11
N GLU A 87 -13.20 -12.87 -9.70
CA GLU A 87 -13.52 -12.52 -11.09
C GLU A 87 -13.68 -11.01 -11.34
N THR A 88 -14.07 -10.24 -10.31
CA THR A 88 -14.37 -8.80 -10.46
C THR A 88 -13.21 -7.92 -10.04
N ASP A 89 -12.52 -8.28 -8.97
CA ASP A 89 -11.59 -7.44 -8.24
C ASP A 89 -10.36 -8.21 -7.78
N LYS A 90 -9.26 -7.48 -7.63
CA LYS A 90 -8.07 -7.91 -6.89
C LYS A 90 -7.81 -6.91 -5.77
N THR A 91 -7.80 -7.37 -4.54
CA THR A 91 -7.63 -6.54 -3.34
C THR A 91 -6.38 -6.95 -2.59
N VAL A 92 -5.50 -5.99 -2.32
CA VAL A 92 -4.33 -6.14 -1.45
C VAL A 92 -4.57 -5.32 -0.19
N THR A 93 -4.48 -5.94 0.98
CA THR A 93 -4.83 -5.32 2.27
C THR A 93 -3.60 -5.12 3.15
N PHE A 94 -3.55 -4.04 3.90
CA PHE A 94 -2.50 -3.72 4.86
C PHE A 94 -3.14 -3.18 6.15
N ASN A 95 -2.79 -3.75 7.30
CA ASN A 95 -3.13 -3.15 8.59
C ASN A 95 -2.00 -2.18 8.96
N CYS A 96 -2.38 -0.94 9.25
CA CYS A 96 -1.42 0.14 9.44
C CYS A 96 -1.69 0.94 10.71
N ILE A 97 -0.67 1.65 11.14
CA ILE A 97 -0.72 2.69 12.18
C ILE A 97 -0.28 4.00 11.55
N ASP A 98 -1.11 5.04 11.66
CA ASP A 98 -0.79 6.38 11.13
C ASP A 98 0.26 7.11 11.97
N ASN A 99 0.66 8.30 11.54
CA ASN A 99 1.63 9.15 12.25
C ASN A 99 1.15 9.66 13.61
N SER A 100 -0.16 9.56 13.91
CA SER A 100 -0.79 9.96 15.17
C SER A 100 -1.01 8.77 16.11
N GLY A 101 -0.66 7.55 15.67
CA GLY A 101 -0.83 6.31 16.44
C GLY A 101 -2.20 5.63 16.25
N ASN A 102 -3.06 6.14 15.36
CA ASN A 102 -4.36 5.52 15.09
C ASN A 102 -4.22 4.33 14.15
N ARG A 103 -5.05 3.31 14.38
CA ARG A 103 -5.11 2.14 13.50
C ARG A 103 -6.00 2.41 12.29
N CYS A 104 -5.54 2.02 11.12
CA CYS A 104 -6.31 2.05 9.89
C CYS A 104 -6.01 0.82 9.02
N VAL A 105 -6.93 0.48 8.12
CA VAL A 105 -6.74 -0.57 7.12
C VAL A 105 -6.64 0.08 5.75
N ILE A 106 -5.53 -0.15 5.07
CA ILE A 106 -5.31 0.32 3.70
C ILE A 106 -5.60 -0.83 2.72
N GLU A 107 -6.37 -0.54 1.67
CA GLU A 107 -6.71 -1.53 0.64
C GLU A 107 -6.40 -0.96 -0.76
N ILE A 108 -5.64 -1.70 -1.56
CA ILE A 108 -5.42 -1.40 -2.97
C ILE A 108 -6.31 -2.36 -3.76
N ILE A 109 -7.33 -1.81 -4.42
CA ILE A 109 -8.33 -2.57 -5.15
C ILE A 109 -8.19 -2.28 -6.65
N THR A 110 -7.91 -3.32 -7.43
CA THR A 110 -7.97 -3.28 -8.89
C THR A 110 -9.32 -3.82 -9.35
N ARG A 111 -10.15 -2.96 -9.94
CA ARG A 111 -11.48 -3.29 -10.48
C ARG A 111 -11.36 -3.83 -11.90
N LYS A 112 -11.32 -5.15 -12.09
CA LYS A 112 -11.06 -5.81 -13.38
C LYS A 112 -12.12 -5.47 -14.42
N LYS A 113 -13.41 -5.46 -14.03
CA LYS A 113 -14.55 -5.15 -14.91
C LYS A 113 -14.72 -3.65 -15.23
N GLN A 114 -13.85 -2.78 -14.69
CA GLN A 114 -13.89 -1.34 -14.93
C GLN A 114 -12.58 -0.86 -15.57
N GLY A 115 -12.09 -1.59 -16.58
CA GLY A 115 -10.85 -1.26 -17.27
C GLY A 115 -9.61 -1.32 -16.38
N ASN A 116 -9.59 -2.25 -15.41
CA ASN A 116 -8.54 -2.36 -14.40
C ASN A 116 -8.33 -1.09 -13.56
N ARG A 117 -9.38 -0.29 -13.35
CA ARG A 117 -9.31 0.90 -12.50
C ARG A 117 -8.76 0.54 -11.11
N ILE A 118 -7.70 1.22 -10.71
CA ILE A 118 -7.07 1.03 -9.40
C ILE A 118 -7.59 2.09 -8.43
N GLN A 119 -8.00 1.66 -7.25
CA GLN A 119 -8.44 2.51 -6.17
C GLN A 119 -7.64 2.19 -4.91
N PHE A 120 -7.28 3.23 -4.17
CA PHE A 120 -6.51 3.14 -2.93
C PHE A 120 -7.38 3.65 -1.79
N TYR A 121 -7.76 2.76 -0.88
CA TYR A 121 -8.62 3.04 0.26
C TYR A 121 -7.80 3.17 1.54
N ILE A 122 -8.22 4.09 2.40
CA ILE A 122 -7.76 4.25 3.78
C ILE A 122 -9.00 4.17 4.66
N ASN A 123 -9.11 3.11 5.46
CA ASN A 123 -10.27 2.84 6.29
C ASN A 123 -9.90 3.01 7.78
N TYR A 124 -10.40 4.07 8.39
CA TYR A 124 -10.44 4.26 9.84
C TYR A 124 -11.80 3.79 10.39
N PRO A 125 -11.94 3.66 11.73
CA PRO A 125 -13.21 3.27 12.35
C PRO A 125 -14.40 4.18 12.02
N ASP A 126 -14.16 5.46 11.77
CA ASP A 126 -15.15 6.53 11.58
C ASP A 126 -14.97 7.33 10.28
N LEU A 127 -13.86 7.14 9.57
CA LEU A 127 -13.50 7.85 8.34
C LEU A 127 -13.02 6.87 7.27
N LYS A 128 -13.49 7.03 6.04
CA LYS A 128 -12.94 6.35 4.86
C LYS A 128 -12.54 7.35 3.80
N ILE A 129 -11.36 7.14 3.24
CA ILE A 129 -10.84 7.94 2.14
C ILE A 129 -10.56 6.99 0.98
N VAL A 130 -10.98 7.35 -0.22
CA VAL A 130 -10.62 6.63 -1.45
C VAL A 130 -9.91 7.57 -2.40
N TYR A 131 -8.80 7.11 -2.96
CA TYR A 131 -8.13 7.74 -4.08
C TYR A 131 -8.31 6.90 -5.33
N ASN A 132 -8.68 7.52 -6.44
CA ASN A 132 -8.50 6.90 -7.75
C ASN A 132 -7.05 7.09 -8.18
N ILE A 133 -6.45 6.03 -8.74
CA ILE A 133 -5.09 6.06 -9.27
C ILE A 133 -5.17 6.22 -10.78
N TYR A 134 -4.24 6.94 -11.39
CA TYR A 134 -4.13 6.97 -12.84
C TYR A 134 -3.90 5.55 -13.37
N PRO A 135 -4.62 5.13 -14.42
CA PRO A 135 -4.41 3.83 -15.07
C PRO A 135 -2.99 3.68 -15.64
#